data_AF-A0A7F8QXE2-F1
#
_entry.id   AF-A0A7F8QXE2-F1
#
_cell.length_a   1.000
_cell.length_b   1.000
_cell.length_c   1.000
_cell.angle_alpha   90.00
_cell.angle_beta   90.00
_cell.angle_gamma   90.00
#
_symmetry.space_group_name_H-M   'P 1'
#
loop_
_entity.id
_entity.type
_entity.pdbx_description
1 polymer ?
#
loop_
_entity_poly.entity_id
_entity_poly.type
_entity_poly.pdbx_seq_one_letter_code
_entity_poly.pdbx_strand_id
1 'polypeptide(L)'
;MLDLTQAVLNLGFLAGAFTLGYAADRYGRLVIYLISCFGVGVTGVVVAFAPNFPVFVVFRFLQGVFGKGTWMTCYVIVTEIVGSKQRRIVGIVVQMFFTLGIIILPGIAYFIPNWQGIQLAITLPSFLFLLYYWVVPESPRWLITRKKGDKALKILRSIAKCNGKYLSPNYSESTGQLAAETETQKI
;
A
#
# COMPACT_ATOMS: atom_id res chain seq x y z
N MET A 1 13.94 25.26 10.57
CA MET A 1 13.50 24.04 11.30
C MET A 1 12.45 23.26 10.50
N LEU A 2 11.38 23.91 10.02
CA LEU A 2 10.35 23.26 9.20
C LEU A 2 10.91 22.73 7.86
N ASP A 3 11.73 23.52 7.16
CA ASP A 3 12.29 23.12 5.86
C ASP A 3 13.20 21.89 5.95
N LEU A 4 14.02 21.81 7.00
CA LEU A 4 14.85 20.64 7.28
C LEU A 4 13.99 19.39 7.50
N THR A 5 12.90 19.53 8.26
CA THR A 5 11.98 18.42 8.55
C THR A 5 11.31 17.91 7.27
N GLN A 6 10.91 18.83 6.38
CA GLN A 6 10.32 18.48 5.08
C GLN A 6 11.35 17.86 4.13
N ALA A 7 12.57 18.40 4.08
CA ALA A 7 13.65 17.84 3.27
C ALA A 7 13.98 16.40 3.69
N VAL A 8 14.10 16.15 5.00
CA VAL A 8 14.36 14.80 5.54
C VAL A 8 13.21 13.85 5.24
N LEU A 9 11.96 14.31 5.36
CA LEU A 9 10.79 13.50 5.00
C LEU A 9 10.78 13.15 3.50
N ASN A 10 11.12 14.10 2.62
CA ASN A 10 11.21 13.87 1.19
C ASN A 10 12.38 12.96 0.80
N LEU A 11 13.52 13.05 1.50
CA LEU A 11 14.61 12.09 1.37
C LEU A 11 14.16 10.68 1.78
N GLY A 12 13.38 10.58 2.86
CA GLY A 12 12.71 9.36 3.26
C GLY A 12 11.79 8.82 2.17
N PHE A 13 11.00 9.68 1.52
CA PHE A 13 10.15 9.28 0.39
C PHE A 13 10.96 8.68 -0.77
N LEU A 14 12.09 9.30 -1.12
CA LEU A 14 12.97 8.79 -2.17
C LEU A 14 13.51 7.40 -1.80
N ALA A 15 14.06 7.26 -0.59
CA ALA A 15 14.59 5.99 -0.11
C ALA A 15 13.51 4.90 -0.03
N GLY A 16 12.30 5.24 0.44
CA GLY A 16 11.16 4.33 0.50
C GLY A 16 10.68 3.87 -0.87
N ALA A 17 10.65 4.77 -1.86
CA ALA A 17 10.26 4.41 -3.22
C ALA A 17 11.19 3.34 -3.83
N PHE A 18 12.50 3.44 -3.61
CA PHE A 18 13.46 2.44 -4.10
C PHE A 18 13.40 1.15 -3.28
N THR A 19 13.50 1.25 -1.95
CA THR A 19 13.66 0.09 -1.07
C THR A 19 12.37 -0.71 -0.95
N LEU A 20 11.28 -0.07 -0.52
CA LEU A 20 9.98 -0.73 -0.33
C LEU A 20 9.30 -1.02 -1.67
N GLY A 21 9.53 -0.21 -2.70
CA GLY A 21 9.09 -0.53 -4.07
C GLY A 21 9.72 -1.83 -4.57
N TYR A 22 11.05 -1.93 -4.49
CA TYR A 22 11.76 -3.16 -4.87
C TYR A 22 11.33 -4.36 -3.99
N ALA A 23 11.19 -4.15 -2.69
CA ALA A 23 10.74 -5.19 -1.78
C ALA A 23 9.32 -5.68 -2.11
N ALA A 24 8.40 -4.79 -2.53
CA ALA A 24 7.03 -5.15 -2.87
C ALA A 24 6.96 -6.06 -4.10
N ASP A 25 7.82 -5.82 -5.08
CA ASP A 25 7.93 -6.68 -6.25
C ASP A 25 8.54 -8.04 -5.90
N ARG A 26 9.44 -8.09 -4.90
CA ARG A 26 10.08 -9.34 -4.49
C ARG A 26 9.22 -10.19 -3.54
N TYR A 27 8.74 -9.61 -2.45
CA TYR A 27 8.14 -10.33 -1.33
C TYR A 27 6.61 -10.39 -1.37
N GLY A 28 5.97 -9.60 -2.23
CA GLY A 28 4.51 -9.51 -2.32
C GLY A 28 4.05 -8.10 -2.03
N ARG A 29 3.04 -7.65 -2.77
CA ARG A 29 2.62 -6.26 -2.76
C ARG A 29 1.77 -5.96 -1.53
N LEU A 30 0.87 -6.87 -1.17
CA LEU A 30 0.04 -6.73 0.04
C LEU A 30 0.87 -6.84 1.32
N VAL A 31 1.83 -7.77 1.37
CA VAL A 31 2.70 -7.95 2.54
C VAL A 31 3.52 -6.69 2.82
N ILE A 32 4.17 -6.13 1.79
CA ILE A 32 4.94 -4.90 1.96
C ILE A 32 4.05 -3.70 2.25
N TYR A 33 2.85 -3.63 1.68
CA TYR A 33 1.86 -2.62 2.05
C TYR A 33 1.55 -2.65 3.55
N LEU A 34 1.29 -3.83 4.13
CA LEU A 34 0.97 -3.98 5.55
C LEU A 34 2.15 -3.63 6.46
N ILE A 35 3.35 -4.09 6.12
CA ILE A 35 4.57 -3.74 6.86
C ILE A 35 4.80 -2.23 6.82
N SER A 36 4.62 -1.61 5.65
CA SER A 36 4.76 -0.17 5.50
C SER A 36 3.71 0.58 6.32
N CYS A 37 2.46 0.11 6.30
CA CYS A 37 1.37 0.72 7.05
C CYS A 37 1.61 0.65 8.57
N PHE A 38 2.06 -0.51 9.06
CA PHE A 38 2.48 -0.67 10.46
C PHE A 38 3.66 0.25 10.79
N GLY A 39 4.66 0.35 9.91
CA GLY A 39 5.80 1.24 10.06
C GLY A 39 5.39 2.72 10.15
N VAL A 40 4.45 3.19 9.31
CA VAL A 40 3.88 4.54 9.41
C VAL A 40 3.18 4.75 10.75
N GLY A 41 2.40 3.77 11.20
CA GLY A 41 1.72 3.79 12.49
C GLY A 41 2.68 3.97 13.66
N VAL A 42 3.68 3.08 13.76
CA VAL A 42 4.66 3.11 14.85
C VAL A 42 5.49 4.38 14.80
N THR A 43 6.05 4.73 13.64
CA THR A 43 6.87 5.94 13.51
C THR A 43 6.07 7.21 13.77
N GLY A 44 4.80 7.27 13.35
CA GLY A 44 3.92 8.40 13.60
C GLY A 44 3.64 8.64 15.09
N VAL A 45 3.43 7.57 15.87
CA VAL A 45 3.27 7.64 17.33
C VAL A 45 4.58 8.08 18.00
N VAL A 46 5.73 7.52 17.60
CA VAL A 46 7.03 7.92 18.16
C VAL A 46 7.35 9.39 17.85
N VAL A 47 7.01 9.88 16.66
CA VAL A 47 7.15 11.31 16.30
C VAL A 47 6.30 12.20 17.21
N ALA A 48 5.09 11.77 17.60
CA ALA A 48 4.24 12.55 18.51
C ALA A 48 4.88 12.67 19.90
N PHE A 49 5.53 11.62 20.41
CA PHE A 49 6.14 11.62 21.74
C PHE A 49 7.66 11.84 21.75
N ALA A 50 8.23 12.37 20.65
CA ALA A 50 9.68 12.50 20.53
C ALA A 50 10.24 13.48 21.59
N PRO A 51 11.16 13.04 22.46
CA PRO A 51 11.68 13.88 23.55
C PRO A 51 12.73 14.88 23.06
N ASN A 52 13.43 14.56 21.96
CA ASN A 52 14.56 15.32 21.44
C ASN A 52 14.45 15.52 19.92
N PHE A 53 14.99 16.62 19.41
CA PHE A 53 14.97 16.95 17.99
C PHE A 53 15.66 15.91 17.08
N PRO A 54 16.82 15.31 17.42
CA PRO A 54 17.44 14.29 16.59
C PRO A 54 16.57 13.04 16.44
N VAL A 55 15.92 12.62 17.53
CA VAL A 55 14.97 11.49 17.52
C VAL A 55 13.80 11.83 16.60
N PHE A 56 13.23 13.03 16.74
CA PHE A 56 12.15 13.51 15.87
C PHE A 56 12.56 13.43 14.38
N VAL A 57 13.74 13.91 14.01
CA VAL A 57 14.22 13.91 12.62
C VAL A 57 14.40 12.49 12.06
N VAL A 58 15.00 11.57 12.84
CA VAL A 58 15.19 10.17 12.43
C VAL A 58 13.85 9.49 12.21
N PHE A 59 12.91 9.62 13.15
CA PHE A 59 11.59 9.02 12.99
C PHE A 59 10.77 9.70 11.90
N ARG A 60 10.99 10.99 11.61
CA ARG A 60 10.40 11.67 10.47
C ARG A 60 10.90 11.13 9.13
N PHE A 61 12.19 10.83 9.03
CA PHE A 61 12.77 10.15 7.87
C PHE A 61 12.12 8.78 7.66
N LEU A 62 12.06 7.96 8.72
CA LEU A 62 11.43 6.64 8.67
C LEU A 62 9.94 6.72 8.33
N GLN A 63 9.22 7.69 8.89
CA GLN A 63 7.82 7.95 8.55
C GLN A 63 7.67 8.29 7.05
N GLY A 64 8.64 9.01 6.48
CA GLY A 64 8.75 9.22 5.04
C GLY A 64 8.88 7.90 4.28
N VAL A 65 9.90 7.10 4.60
CA VAL A 65 10.18 5.79 3.97
C VAL A 65 8.92 4.93 3.91
N PHE A 66 8.30 4.68 5.06
CA PHE A 66 7.10 3.84 5.16
C PHE A 66 5.86 4.50 4.54
N GLY A 67 5.73 5.83 4.64
CA GLY A 67 4.62 6.57 4.06
C GLY A 67 4.57 6.45 2.55
N LYS A 68 5.72 6.66 1.88
CA LYS A 68 5.80 6.51 0.42
C LYS A 68 5.66 5.06 -0.02
N GLY A 69 6.25 4.12 0.73
CA GLY A 69 6.08 2.69 0.49
C GLY A 69 4.62 2.25 0.52
N THR A 70 3.86 2.70 1.52
CA THR A 70 2.42 2.44 1.66
C THR A 70 1.64 2.99 0.46
N TRP A 71 1.90 4.23 0.07
CA TRP A 71 1.22 4.86 -1.07
C TRP A 71 1.51 4.12 -2.38
N MET A 72 2.78 3.84 -2.65
CA MET A 72 3.23 3.20 -3.89
C MET A 72 2.65 1.79 -4.00
N THR A 73 2.78 0.98 -2.95
CA THR A 73 2.26 -0.40 -2.95
C THR A 73 0.75 -0.46 -3.07
N CYS A 74 0.02 0.42 -2.38
CA CYS A 74 -1.43 0.51 -2.48
C CYS A 74 -1.88 0.83 -3.92
N TYR A 75 -1.32 1.89 -4.51
CA TYR A 75 -1.65 2.30 -5.88
C TYR A 75 -1.39 1.17 -6.88
N VAL A 76 -0.27 0.47 -6.69
CA VAL A 76 0.16 -0.62 -7.54
C VAL A 76 -0.79 -1.84 -7.41
N ILE A 77 -1.15 -2.28 -6.21
CA ILE A 77 -2.13 -3.38 -6.01
C ILE A 77 -3.47 -3.02 -6.69
N VAL A 78 -3.97 -1.82 -6.43
CA VAL A 78 -5.25 -1.35 -6.95
C VAL A 78 -5.25 -1.33 -8.48
N THR A 79 -4.20 -0.81 -9.11
CA THR A 79 -4.08 -0.73 -10.58
C THR A 79 -3.90 -2.10 -11.26
N GLU A 80 -3.46 -3.12 -10.52
CA GLU A 80 -3.35 -4.48 -11.02
C GLU A 80 -4.62 -5.29 -10.91
N ILE A 81 -5.43 -5.04 -9.89
CA ILE A 81 -6.74 -5.66 -9.73
C ILE A 81 -7.72 -5.10 -10.77
N VAL A 82 -7.63 -3.81 -11.09
CA VAL A 82 -8.53 -3.19 -12.09
C VAL A 82 -8.03 -3.34 -13.52
N GLY A 83 -8.99 -3.53 -14.43
CA GLY A 83 -8.72 -3.65 -15.86
C GLY A 83 -8.14 -2.37 -16.47
N SER A 84 -7.37 -2.52 -17.56
CA SER A 84 -6.64 -1.42 -18.22
C SER A 84 -7.50 -0.17 -18.49
N LYS A 85 -8.76 -0.36 -18.91
CA LYS A 85 -9.70 0.73 -19.22
C LYS A 85 -10.10 1.58 -18.00
N GLN A 86 -10.13 0.99 -16.80
CA GLN A 86 -10.58 1.69 -15.59
C GLN A 86 -9.44 2.27 -14.75
N ARG A 87 -8.17 1.94 -15.05
CA ARG A 87 -7.01 2.45 -14.30
C ARG A 87 -6.97 3.97 -14.18
N ARG A 88 -7.35 4.69 -15.24
CA ARG A 88 -7.41 6.16 -15.23
C ARG A 88 -8.42 6.66 -14.20
N ILE A 89 -9.62 6.09 -14.19
CA ILE A 89 -10.69 6.47 -13.26
C ILE A 89 -10.26 6.20 -11.83
N VAL A 90 -9.67 5.03 -11.58
CA VAL A 90 -9.21 4.65 -10.25
C VAL A 90 -8.08 5.57 -9.75
N GLY A 91 -7.15 5.95 -10.63
CA GLY A 91 -6.12 6.94 -10.28
C GLY A 91 -6.72 8.29 -9.89
N ILE A 92 -7.75 8.76 -10.61
CA ILE A 92 -8.47 9.99 -10.27
C ILE A 92 -9.15 9.85 -8.90
N VAL A 93 -9.84 8.73 -8.66
CA VAL A 93 -10.53 8.48 -7.38
C VAL A 93 -9.54 8.47 -6.20
N VAL A 94 -8.39 7.81 -6.35
CA VAL A 94 -7.32 7.82 -5.32
C VAL A 94 -6.86 9.25 -5.05
N GLN A 95 -6.65 10.06 -6.09
CA GLN A 95 -6.25 11.46 -5.93
C GLN A 95 -7.34 12.30 -5.27
N MET A 96 -8.62 12.06 -5.58
CA MET A 96 -9.74 12.74 -4.95
C MET A 96 -9.78 12.46 -3.44
N PHE A 97 -9.63 11.20 -3.02
CA PHE A 97 -9.58 10.85 -1.60
C PHE A 97 -8.41 11.53 -0.88
N PHE A 98 -7.27 11.68 -1.53
CA PHE A 98 -6.13 12.40 -0.98
C PHE A 98 -6.40 13.89 -0.80
N THR A 99 -6.97 14.55 -1.81
CA THR A 99 -7.37 15.95 -1.72
C THR A 99 -8.40 16.16 -0.60
N LEU A 100 -9.38 15.26 -0.47
CA LEU A 100 -10.36 15.30 0.62
C LEU A 100 -9.68 15.19 1.99
N GLY A 101 -8.69 14.30 2.15
CA GLY A 101 -7.90 14.19 3.37
C GLY A 101 -7.18 15.49 3.74
N ILE A 102 -6.60 16.19 2.76
CA ILE A 102 -5.96 17.49 2.97
C ILE A 102 -6.98 18.55 3.40
N ILE A 103 -8.18 18.57 2.83
CA ILE A 103 -9.24 19.54 3.18
C ILE A 103 -9.80 19.30 4.59
N ILE A 104 -9.93 18.03 5.00
CA ILE A 104 -10.42 17.67 6.33
C ILE A 104 -9.39 18.01 7.42
N LEU A 105 -8.10 17.96 7.10
CA LEU A 105 -7.02 18.12 8.08
C LEU A 105 -7.03 19.47 8.82
N PRO A 106 -7.22 20.64 8.18
CA PRO A 106 -7.45 21.92 8.87
C PRO A 106 -8.65 21.89 9.82
N GLY A 107 -9.72 21.18 9.47
CA GLY A 107 -10.87 20.99 10.34
C GLY A 107 -10.48 20.26 11.63
N ILE A 108 -9.71 19.17 11.52
CA ILE A 108 -9.17 18.45 12.69
C ILE A 108 -8.25 19.35 13.52
N ALA A 109 -7.39 20.14 12.86
CA ALA A 109 -6.48 21.07 13.52
C ALA A 109 -7.21 22.18 14.28
N TYR A 110 -8.42 22.56 13.86
CA TYR A 110 -9.24 23.53 14.59
C TYR A 110 -9.75 22.96 15.93
N PHE A 111 -10.16 21.68 15.96
CA PHE A 111 -10.63 21.02 17.18
C PHE A 111 -9.49 20.58 18.10
N ILE A 112 -8.32 20.25 17.55
CA ILE A 112 -7.15 19.77 18.28
C ILE A 112 -6.01 20.76 18.08
N PRO A 113 -5.85 21.76 18.96
CA PRO A 113 -4.82 22.78 18.82
C PRO A 113 -3.40 22.27 19.08
N ASN A 114 -3.25 21.06 19.61
CA ASN A 114 -1.95 20.44 19.87
C ASN A 114 -1.46 19.64 18.65
N TRP A 115 -0.26 19.97 18.15
CA TRP A 115 0.39 19.27 17.04
C TRP A 115 0.57 17.76 17.29
N GLN A 116 0.78 17.36 18.54
CA GLN A 116 0.87 15.94 18.94
C GLN A 116 -0.45 15.22 18.74
N GLY A 117 -1.55 15.87 19.11
CA GLY A 117 -2.89 15.34 18.93
C GLY A 117 -3.26 15.22 17.44
N ILE A 118 -2.86 16.19 16.62
CA ILE A 118 -3.03 16.13 15.16
C ILE A 118 -2.25 14.95 14.57
N GLN A 119 -0.99 14.78 14.97
CA GLN A 119 -0.14 13.67 14.52
C GLN A 119 -0.77 12.31 14.88
N LEU A 120 -1.29 12.16 16.11
CA LEU A 120 -2.00 10.95 16.54
C LEU A 120 -3.32 10.74 15.78
N ALA A 121 -4.09 11.81 15.54
CA ALA A 121 -5.33 11.73 14.79
C ALA A 121 -5.13 11.25 13.34
N ILE A 122 -3.99 11.58 12.71
CA ILE A 122 -3.63 11.06 11.38
C ILE A 122 -3.10 9.62 11.47
N THR A 123 -2.34 9.31 12.51
CA THR A 123 -1.61 8.04 12.62
C THR A 123 -2.53 6.89 13.05
N LEU A 124 -3.44 7.12 13.99
CA LEU A 124 -4.33 6.09 14.54
C LEU A 124 -5.21 5.39 13.49
N PRO A 125 -5.86 6.11 12.54
CA PRO A 125 -6.60 5.49 11.45
C PRO A 125 -5.74 4.58 10.57
N SER A 126 -4.42 4.79 10.52
CA SER A 126 -3.54 3.96 9.69
C SER A 126 -3.52 2.51 10.16
N PHE A 127 -3.68 2.25 11.46
CA PHE A 127 -3.73 0.87 11.98
C PHE A 127 -4.99 0.12 11.53
N LEU A 128 -6.08 0.81 11.20
CA LEU A 128 -7.29 0.16 10.67
C LEU A 128 -7.02 -0.46 9.29
N PHE A 129 -6.08 0.08 8.52
CA PHE A 129 -5.70 -0.51 7.23
C PHE A 129 -4.97 -1.85 7.38
N LEU A 130 -4.50 -2.23 8.57
CA LEU A 130 -3.96 -3.59 8.79
C LEU A 130 -5.04 -4.67 8.64
N LEU A 131 -6.31 -4.32 8.90
CA LEU A 131 -7.44 -5.21 8.69
C LEU A 131 -7.62 -5.56 7.20
N TYR A 132 -7.02 -4.80 6.28
CA TYR A 132 -7.08 -5.09 4.84
C TYR A 132 -6.41 -6.41 4.47
N TYR A 133 -5.54 -6.97 5.33
CA TYR A 133 -5.01 -8.32 5.12
C TYR A 133 -6.11 -9.37 4.89
N TRP A 134 -7.26 -9.19 5.54
CA TRP A 134 -8.36 -10.16 5.49
C TRP A 134 -9.31 -9.90 4.31
N VAL A 135 -9.39 -8.65 3.85
CA VAL A 135 -10.38 -8.20 2.87
C VAL A 135 -9.79 -8.13 1.46
N VAL A 136 -8.53 -7.71 1.33
CA VAL A 136 -7.91 -7.41 0.04
C VAL A 136 -7.11 -8.62 -0.44
N PRO A 137 -7.44 -9.18 -1.62
CA PRO A 137 -6.64 -10.26 -2.19
C PRO A 137 -5.28 -9.74 -2.66
N GLU A 138 -4.27 -10.60 -2.61
CA GLU A 138 -2.95 -10.33 -3.20
C GLU A 138 -3.06 -10.08 -4.72
N SER A 139 -2.11 -9.34 -5.28
CA SER A 139 -2.07 -9.05 -6.71
C SER A 139 -2.09 -10.33 -7.57
N PRO A 140 -3.08 -10.50 -8.47
CA PRO A 140 -3.11 -11.62 -9.40
C PRO A 140 -1.89 -11.67 -10.33
N ARG A 141 -1.40 -10.50 -10.75
CA ARG A 141 -0.23 -10.40 -11.64
C ARG A 141 1.03 -10.86 -10.93
N TRP A 142 1.25 -10.42 -9.70
CA TRP A 142 2.39 -10.86 -8.90
C TRP A 142 2.35 -12.38 -8.66
N LEU A 143 1.17 -12.94 -8.39
CA LEU A 143 0.99 -14.38 -8.21
C LEU A 143 1.34 -15.18 -9.47
N ILE A 144 0.99 -14.68 -10.67
CA ILE A 144 1.37 -15.30 -11.95
C ILE A 144 2.88 -15.30 -12.12
N THR A 145 3.56 -14.17 -11.89
CA THR A 145 5.04 -14.09 -11.98
C THR A 145 5.74 -15.01 -10.97
N ARG A 146 5.08 -15.33 -9.85
CA ARG A 146 5.59 -16.25 -8.83
C ARG A 146 5.19 -17.72 -9.05
N LYS A 147 4.71 -18.07 -10.24
CA LYS A 147 4.24 -19.41 -10.58
C LYS A 147 3.13 -19.94 -9.66
N LYS A 148 2.39 -19.05 -8.98
CA LYS A 148 1.24 -19.42 -8.12
C LYS A 148 -0.07 -19.30 -8.90
N GLY A 149 -0.15 -20.03 -10.01
CA GLY A 149 -1.26 -19.97 -10.97
C GLY A 149 -2.62 -20.19 -10.32
N ASP A 150 -2.77 -21.21 -9.46
CA ASP A 150 -4.06 -21.55 -8.84
C ASP A 150 -4.63 -20.43 -7.96
N LYS A 151 -3.76 -19.80 -7.17
CA LYS A 151 -4.16 -18.67 -6.31
C LYS A 151 -4.58 -17.48 -7.16
N ALA A 152 -3.85 -17.18 -8.23
CA ALA A 152 -4.22 -16.13 -9.17
C ALA A 152 -5.58 -16.44 -9.83
N LEU A 153 -5.80 -17.67 -10.25
CA LEU A 153 -7.03 -18.13 -10.91
C LEU A 153 -8.24 -18.05 -9.96
N LYS A 154 -8.08 -18.42 -8.69
CA LYS A 154 -9.11 -18.27 -7.65
C LYS A 154 -9.51 -16.81 -7.44
N ILE A 155 -8.53 -15.91 -7.34
CA ILE A 155 -8.78 -14.47 -7.17
C ILE A 155 -9.47 -13.91 -8.43
N LEU A 156 -8.95 -14.24 -9.62
CA LEU A 156 -9.53 -13.81 -10.89
C LEU A 156 -10.98 -14.30 -11.04
N ARG A 157 -11.28 -15.56 -10.70
CA ARG A 157 -12.66 -16.10 -10.73
C ARG A 157 -13.58 -15.35 -9.78
N SER A 158 -13.10 -15.01 -8.58
CA SER A 158 -13.86 -14.20 -7.62
C SER A 158 -14.16 -12.80 -8.18
N ILE A 159 -13.17 -12.14 -8.78
CA ILE A 159 -13.33 -10.82 -9.41
C ILE A 159 -14.30 -10.91 -10.60
N ALA A 160 -14.18 -11.95 -11.43
CA ALA A 160 -15.05 -12.16 -12.58
C ALA A 160 -16.51 -12.37 -12.14
N LYS A 161 -16.74 -13.18 -11.09
CA LYS A 161 -18.06 -13.38 -10.49
C LYS A 161 -18.66 -12.08 -9.95
N CYS A 162 -17.88 -11.26 -9.24
CA CYS A 162 -18.33 -9.95 -8.75
C CYS A 162 -18.68 -8.99 -9.90
N ASN A 163 -17.95 -9.07 -11.02
CA ASN A 163 -18.18 -8.24 -12.20
C ASN A 163 -19.24 -8.80 -13.15
N GLY A 164 -19.88 -9.92 -12.83
CA GLY A 164 -20.86 -10.59 -13.70
C GLY A 164 -20.27 -11.11 -15.03
N LYS A 165 -18.96 -11.36 -15.08
CA LYS A 165 -18.26 -11.84 -16.29
C LYS A 165 -17.67 -13.22 -16.06
N TYR A 166 -17.48 -13.97 -17.14
CA TYR A 166 -16.76 -15.23 -17.14
C TYR A 166 -15.32 -15.03 -17.63
N LEU A 167 -14.37 -15.71 -17.00
CA LEU A 167 -13.00 -15.78 -17.53
C LEU A 167 -13.02 -16.59 -18.83
N SER A 168 -12.35 -16.09 -19.87
CA SER A 168 -12.28 -16.84 -21.12
C SER A 168 -11.41 -18.10 -20.97
N PRO A 169 -11.75 -19.19 -21.67
CA PRO A 169 -11.07 -20.49 -21.55
C PRO A 169 -9.54 -20.41 -21.74
N ASN A 170 -9.07 -19.57 -22.68
CA ASN A 170 -7.65 -19.37 -22.97
C ASN A 170 -6.85 -18.82 -21.77
N TYR A 171 -7.46 -17.99 -20.91
CA TYR A 171 -6.80 -17.49 -19.71
C TYR A 171 -6.77 -18.57 -18.61
N SER A 172 -7.82 -19.38 -18.48
CA SER A 172 -7.80 -20.50 -17.53
C SER A 172 -6.84 -21.61 -17.93
N GLU A 173 -6.67 -21.89 -19.23
CA GLU A 173 -5.74 -22.91 -19.73
C GLU A 173 -4.29 -22.47 -19.58
N SER A 174 -3.94 -21.25 -20.01
CA SER A 174 -2.57 -20.72 -19.86
C SER A 174 -2.14 -20.59 -18.40
N THR A 175 -3.04 -20.13 -17.53
CA THR A 175 -2.74 -20.02 -16.09
C THR A 175 -2.78 -21.38 -15.37
N GLY A 176 -3.57 -22.33 -15.88
CA GLY A 176 -3.65 -23.72 -15.39
C GLY A 176 -2.44 -24.56 -15.81
N GLN A 177 -1.90 -24.37 -17.02
CA GLN A 177 -0.63 -24.98 -17.46
C GLN A 177 0.54 -24.50 -16.60
N LEU A 178 0.61 -23.20 -16.33
CA LEU A 178 1.60 -22.62 -15.40
C LEU A 178 1.47 -23.19 -13.97
N ALA A 179 0.26 -23.52 -13.53
CA ALA A 179 0.03 -24.17 -12.23
C ALA A 179 0.53 -25.62 -12.23
N ALA A 180 0.19 -26.40 -13.26
CA ALA A 180 0.62 -27.78 -13.42
C ALA A 180 2.16 -27.92 -13.50
N GLU A 181 2.85 -27.03 -14.20
CA GLU A 181 4.32 -27.00 -14.24
C GLU A 181 4.96 -26.74 -12.86
N THR A 182 4.25 -26.05 -11.97
CA THR A 182 4.75 -25.71 -10.63
C THR A 182 4.59 -26.87 -9.65
N GLU A 183 3.60 -27.73 -9.85
CA GLU A 183 3.43 -28.97 -9.07
C GLU A 183 4.46 -30.02 -9.50
N THR A 184 4.74 -30.16 -10.80
CA THR A 184 5.75 -31.10 -11.31
C THR A 184 7.18 -30.75 -10.90
N GLN A 185 7.50 -29.46 -10.67
CA GLN A 185 8.82 -29.03 -10.18
C GLN A 185 9.03 -29.22 -8.65
N LYS A 186 7.99 -29.63 -7.92
CA LYS A 186 8.06 -29.87 -6.46
C LYS A 186 8.18 -31.36 -6.10
N ILE A 187 8.17 -32.25 -7.09
CA ILE A 187 8.42 -33.69 -6.98
C ILE A 187 9.87 -33.95 -7.39
#